data_AF-A0A934W8Y3-F1
#
_entry.id   AF-A0A934W8Y3-F1
#
_cell.length_a   1.000
_cell.length_b   1.000
_cell.length_c   1.000
_cell.angle_alpha   90.00
_cell.angle_beta   90.00
_cell.angle_gamma   90.00
#
_symmetry.space_group_name_H-M   'P 1'
#
loop_
_entity.id
_entity.type
_entity.pdbx_description
1 polymer ?
#
loop_
_entity_poly.entity_id
_entity_poly.type
_entity_poly.pdbx_seq_one_letter_code
_entity_poly.pdbx_strand_id
1 'polypeptide(L)'
;MLVSKPFLRDFAYLANRYGWTPADIGEMKAAIRANEDVGRRYITTLAAAHRAGYEQTPENGFMRLDVWCAERGWTSFDDPEGACNQ
;
A
#
# COMPACT_ATOMS: atom_id res chain seq x y z
N MET A 1 10.91 -15.44 -7.07
CA MET A 1 9.86 -14.64 -6.43
C MET A 1 8.57 -14.79 -7.23
N LEU A 2 7.66 -15.65 -6.81
CA LEU A 2 6.30 -15.68 -7.38
C LEU A 2 5.51 -14.58 -6.69
N VAL A 3 5.28 -13.49 -7.41
CA VAL A 3 4.39 -12.40 -6.99
C VAL A 3 2.97 -12.77 -7.37
N SER A 4 2.03 -12.65 -6.43
CA SER A 4 0.63 -12.97 -6.67
C SER A 4 0.01 -11.93 -7.63
N LYS A 5 -0.99 -12.34 -8.42
CA LYS A 5 -1.74 -11.41 -9.29
C LYS A 5 -2.33 -10.22 -8.52
N PRO A 6 -2.89 -10.39 -7.30
CA PRO A 6 -3.37 -9.26 -6.49
C PRO A 6 -2.28 -8.24 -6.18
N PHE A 7 -1.09 -8.68 -5.75
CA PHE A 7 0.02 -7.78 -5.44
C PHE A 7 0.45 -6.97 -6.66
N LEU A 8 0.56 -7.60 -7.84
CA LEU A 8 0.92 -6.90 -9.07
C LEU A 8 -0.10 -5.80 -9.44
N ARG A 9 -1.38 -6.05 -9.19
CA ARG A 9 -2.46 -5.06 -9.41
C ARG A 9 -2.32 -3.88 -8.45
N ASP A 10 -2.07 -4.14 -7.17
CA ASP A 10 -1.88 -3.10 -6.15
C ASP A 10 -0.63 -2.26 -6.44
N PHE A 11 0.46 -2.92 -6.80
CA PHE A 11 1.70 -2.26 -7.18
C PHE A 11 1.52 -1.38 -8.41
N ALA A 12 0.85 -1.87 -9.46
CA ALA A 12 0.56 -1.09 -10.66
C ALA A 12 -0.37 0.10 -10.37
N TYR A 13 -1.36 -0.09 -9.50
CA TYR A 13 -2.24 1.00 -9.06
C TYR A 13 -1.44 2.13 -8.39
N LEU A 14 -0.55 1.80 -7.46
CA LEU A 14 0.29 2.79 -6.78
C LEU A 14 1.29 3.45 -7.73
N ALA A 15 1.93 2.68 -8.61
CA ALA A 15 2.86 3.21 -9.60
C ALA A 15 2.17 4.26 -10.49
N ASN A 16 0.95 3.99 -10.94
CA ASN A 16 0.17 4.94 -11.73
C ASN A 16 -0.25 6.15 -10.90
N ARG A 17 -0.73 5.94 -9.67
CA ARG A 17 -1.19 7.02 -8.78
C ARG A 17 -0.09 8.00 -8.42
N TYR A 18 1.12 7.51 -8.16
CA TYR A 18 2.27 8.34 -7.80
C TYR A 18 3.13 8.76 -8.99
N GLY A 19 2.79 8.33 -10.21
CA GLY A 19 3.56 8.64 -11.41
C GLY A 19 4.98 8.07 -11.39
N TRP A 20 5.17 6.88 -10.81
CA TRP A 20 6.48 6.24 -10.72
C TRP A 20 7.06 5.97 -12.10
N THR A 21 8.30 6.41 -12.29
CA THR A 21 9.09 6.13 -13.48
C THR A 21 9.58 4.68 -13.49
N PRO A 22 10.10 4.17 -14.63
CA PRO A 22 10.74 2.86 -14.66
C PRO A 22 11.90 2.70 -13.65
N ALA A 23 12.60 3.79 -13.32
CA ALA A 23 13.65 3.79 -12.31
C ALA A 23 13.07 3.61 -10.90
N ASP A 24 12.05 4.38 -10.54
CA ASP A 24 11.36 4.27 -9.24
C ASP A 24 10.76 2.86 -9.03
N ILE A 25 10.18 2.30 -10.10
CA ILE A 25 9.67 0.92 -10.08
C ILE A 25 10.80 -0.08 -9.79
N GLY A 26 11.98 0.14 -10.36
CA GLY A 26 13.16 -0.69 -10.13
C GLY A 26 13.63 -0.61 -8.67
N GLU A 27 13.76 0.59 -8.14
CA GLU A 27 14.16 0.84 -6.75
C GLU A 27 13.14 0.28 -5.76
N MET A 28 11.85 0.51 -5.99
CA MET A 28 10.79 -0.02 -5.13
C MET A 28 10.78 -1.55 -5.13
N LYS A 29 10.99 -2.19 -6.30
CA LYS A 29 11.15 -3.66 -6.35
C LYS A 29 12.38 -4.13 -5.58
N ALA A 30 13.49 -3.40 -5.62
CA ALA A 30 14.69 -3.72 -4.86
C ALA A 30 14.45 -3.57 -3.34
N ALA A 31 13.80 -2.48 -2.92
CA ALA A 31 13.44 -2.24 -1.52
C ALA A 31 12.49 -3.33 -0.99
N ILE A 32 11.47 -3.71 -1.77
CA ILE A 32 10.56 -4.80 -1.41
C ILE A 32 11.33 -6.12 -1.31
N ARG A 33 12.25 -6.43 -2.23
CA ARG A 33 13.05 -7.65 -2.16
C ARG A 33 13.96 -7.71 -0.93
N ALA A 34 14.43 -6.56 -0.43
CA ALA A 34 15.26 -6.50 0.77
C ALA A 34 14.46 -6.86 2.05
N ASN A 35 13.14 -6.64 2.05
CA ASN A 35 12.25 -7.05 3.13
C ASN A 35 10.87 -7.44 2.60
N GLU A 36 10.78 -8.66 2.06
CA GLU A 36 9.69 -9.08 1.18
C GLU A 36 8.32 -9.07 1.85
N ASP A 37 8.22 -9.57 3.08
CA ASP A 37 6.95 -9.62 3.79
C ASP A 37 6.43 -8.23 4.14
N VAL A 38 7.32 -7.37 4.68
CA VAL A 38 6.96 -6.00 5.04
C VAL A 38 6.60 -5.19 3.80
N GLY A 39 7.40 -5.29 2.73
CA GLY A 39 7.17 -4.57 1.48
C GLY A 39 5.87 -4.99 0.81
N ARG A 40 5.56 -6.29 0.76
CA ARG A 40 4.28 -6.79 0.22
C ARG A 40 3.09 -6.27 1.00
N ARG A 41 3.11 -6.39 2.33
CA ARG A 41 2.03 -5.89 3.21
C ARG A 41 1.83 -4.39 3.04
N TYR A 42 2.91 -3.61 3.05
CA TYR A 42 2.84 -2.17 2.89
C TYR A 42 2.18 -1.75 1.57
N ILE A 43 2.58 -2.35 0.44
CA ILE A 43 2.00 -2.04 -0.88
C ILE A 43 0.51 -2.37 -0.92
N THR A 44 0.11 -3.54 -0.42
CA THR A 44 -1.30 -3.94 -0.44
C THR A 44 -2.14 -3.06 0.49
N THR A 45 -1.68 -2.78 1.71
CA THR A 45 -2.39 -1.88 2.66
C THR A 45 -2.50 -0.47 2.10
N LEU A 46 -1.42 0.09 1.54
CA LEU A 46 -1.43 1.43 0.98
C LEU A 46 -2.39 1.53 -0.23
N ALA A 47 -2.38 0.52 -1.11
CA ALA A 47 -3.30 0.48 -2.24
C ALA A 47 -4.77 0.36 -1.79
N ALA A 48 -5.05 -0.47 -0.78
CA ALA A 48 -6.38 -0.60 -0.19
C ALA A 48 -6.85 0.71 0.45
N ALA A 49 -6.00 1.35 1.25
CA ALA A 49 -6.30 2.62 1.90
C ALA A 49 -6.63 3.71 0.87
N HIS A 50 -5.82 3.87 -0.17
CA HIS A 50 -6.09 4.84 -1.24
C HIS A 50 -7.42 4.57 -1.96
N ARG A 51 -7.74 3.30 -2.22
CA ARG A 51 -9.04 2.93 -2.80
C ARG A 51 -10.21 3.25 -1.87
N ALA A 52 -10.00 3.23 -0.56
CA ALA A 52 -10.96 3.60 0.46
C ALA A 52 -10.92 5.09 0.86
N GLY A 53 -10.22 5.93 0.09
CA GLY A 53 -10.22 7.39 0.25
C GLY A 53 -9.17 7.94 1.21
N TYR A 54 -8.15 7.15 1.59
CA TYR A 54 -6.98 7.67 2.27
C TYR A 54 -6.24 8.65 1.36
N GLU A 55 -5.96 9.83 1.89
CA GLU A 55 -5.11 10.83 1.26
C GLU A 55 -4.39 11.60 2.35
N GLN A 56 -3.14 12.01 2.09
CA GLN A 56 -2.41 12.86 3.03
C GLN A 56 -2.62 14.31 2.60
N THR A 57 -3.40 15.05 3.38
CA THR A 57 -3.73 16.43 3.04
C THR A 57 -3.45 17.36 4.22
N PRO A 58 -3.24 18.66 4.00
CA PRO A 58 -3.11 19.61 5.10
C PRO A 58 -4.33 19.60 6.04
N GLU A 59 -5.53 19.36 5.51
CA GLU A 59 -6.79 19.39 6.25
C GLU A 59 -6.91 18.24 7.26
N ASN A 60 -6.28 17.10 6.99
CA ASN A 60 -6.20 15.99 7.93
C ASN A 60 -4.87 15.93 8.71
N GLY A 61 -4.09 17.01 8.65
CA GLY A 61 -2.80 17.11 9.34
C GLY A 61 -1.75 16.12 8.81
N PHE A 62 -1.83 15.75 7.53
CA PHE A 62 -0.99 14.72 6.91
C PHE A 62 -1.05 13.40 7.68
N MET A 63 -2.28 12.96 7.99
CA MET A 63 -2.54 11.73 8.73
C MET A 63 -1.74 10.57 8.14
N ARG A 64 -1.10 9.80 9.02
CA ARG A 64 -0.32 8.63 8.61
C ARG A 64 -1.22 7.44 8.31
N LEU A 65 -0.74 6.55 7.44
CA LEU A 65 -1.46 5.34 7.02
C LEU A 65 -1.84 4.44 8.20
N ASP A 66 -0.94 4.25 9.16
CA ASP A 66 -1.17 3.43 10.34
C ASP A 66 -2.28 4.01 11.24
N VAL A 67 -2.29 5.32 11.44
CA VAL A 67 -3.35 6.02 12.18
C VAL A 67 -4.69 5.91 11.46
N TRP A 68 -4.71 6.18 10.15
CA TRP A 68 -5.94 6.11 9.34
C TRP A 68 -6.54 4.69 9.31
N CYS A 69 -5.68 3.67 9.20
CA CYS A 69 -6.11 2.27 9.30
C CYS A 69 -6.68 1.96 10.69
N ALA A 70 -6.02 2.39 11.77
CA ALA A 70 -6.48 2.15 13.13
C ALA A 70 -7.86 2.76 13.41
N GLU A 71 -8.14 3.97 12.92
CA GLU A 71 -9.47 4.61 13.03
C GLU A 71 -10.60 3.82 12.37
N ARG A 72 -10.26 2.95 11.41
CA ARG A 72 -11.21 2.08 10.68
C ARG A 72 -11.27 0.66 11.23
N GLY A 73 -10.57 0.40 12.34
CA GLY A 73 -10.43 -0.95 12.87
C GLY A 73 -9.60 -1.86 11.96
N TRP A 74 -8.83 -1.30 11.03
CA TRP A 74 -7.92 -2.06 10.19
C TRP A 74 -6.61 -2.22 10.97
N THR A 75 -6.26 -3.45 11.31
CA THR A 75 -4.89 -3.77 11.68
C THR A 75 -4.06 -3.70 10.42
N SER A 76 -3.35 -2.58 10.25
CA SER A 76 -2.49 -2.24 9.10
C SER A 76 -1.46 -3.31 8.72
N PHE A 77 -1.30 -4.36 9.54
CA PHE A 77 -0.24 -5.37 9.46
C PHE A 77 -0.69 -6.84 9.62
N ASP A 78 -1.96 -7.13 9.96
CA ASP A 78 -2.41 -8.51 10.24
C ASP A 78 -3.36 -9.12 9.20
N ASP A 79 -4.15 -8.33 8.44
CA ASP A 79 -5.05 -8.91 7.43
C ASP A 79 -5.30 -7.99 6.20
N PRO A 80 -4.48 -8.10 5.13
CA PRO A 80 -4.69 -7.36 3.90
C PRO A 80 -5.93 -7.78 3.10
N GLU A 81 -6.51 -8.96 3.37
CA GLU A 81 -7.74 -9.44 2.71
C GLU A 81 -9.00 -9.07 3.51
N GLY A 82 -8.90 -9.00 4.84
CA GLY A 82 -9.98 -8.60 5.76
C GLY A 82 -10.32 -7.10 5.74
N ALA A 83 -9.38 -6.24 5.34
CA ALA A 83 -9.64 -4.81 5.16
C ALA A 83 -10.57 -4.49 3.98
N CYS A 84 -10.77 -5.42 3.03
CA CYS A 84 -11.52 -5.19 1.79
C CYS A 84 -12.84 -5.98 1.65
N ASN A 85 -13.29 -6.69 2.70
CA ASN A 85 -14.54 -7.46 2.68
C ASN A 85 -15.56 -7.00 3.73
N GLN A 86 -15.75 -5.69 3.87
CA GLN A 86 -16.95 -5.11 4.50
C GLN A 86 -17.57 -4.07 3.59
#